data_AF-A0A1P8MWE3-F1
#
_entry.id   AF-A0A1P8MWE3-F1
#
_cell.length_a   1.000
_cell.length_b   1.000
_cell.length_c   1.000
_cell.angle_alpha   90.00
_cell.angle_beta   90.00
_cell.angle_gamma   90.00
#
_symmetry.space_group_name_H-M   'P 1'
#
loop_
_entity.id
_entity.type
_entity.pdbx_description
1 polymer ?
#
loop_
_entity_poly.entity_id
_entity_poly.type
_entity_poly.pdbx_seq_one_letter_code
_entity_poly.pdbx_strand_id
1 'polypeptide(L)' 'MDDRPNPLIRLFLNGTAVGFALSAAFVTGIWLLDIAGIHTRAAHSDDAFLVLFILWFFHGLLFGAVQISYQVWQIGREGQ' A
#
# COMPACT_ATOMS: atom_id res chain seq x y z
N MET A 1 17.12 -4.81 29.20
CA MET A 1 16.72 -4.93 27.78
C MET A 1 15.58 -3.94 27.63
N ASP A 2 15.70 -2.97 26.73
CA ASP A 2 14.61 -2.03 26.48
C ASP A 2 13.56 -2.82 25.66
N ASP A 3 12.47 -3.23 26.30
CA ASP A 3 11.42 -4.07 25.68
C ASP A 3 10.54 -3.26 24.69
N ARG A 4 10.93 -2.01 24.41
CA ARG A 4 10.24 -1.14 23.46
C ARG A 4 10.69 -1.46 22.03
N PRO A 5 9.75 -1.70 21.09
CA PRO A 5 10.11 -1.97 19.72
C PRO A 5 10.93 -0.80 19.14
N ASN A 6 12.01 -1.13 18.43
CA ASN A 6 12.91 -0.14 17.84
C ASN A 6 12.10 0.89 17.03
N PRO A 7 12.32 2.20 17.24
CA PRO A 7 11.51 3.25 16.63
C PRO A 7 11.51 3.19 15.09
N LEU A 8 12.61 2.73 14.48
CA LEU A 8 12.71 2.55 13.03
C LEU A 8 11.84 1.40 12.52
N ILE A 9 11.79 0.28 13.26
CA ILE A 9 10.93 -0.86 12.94
C ILE A 9 9.46 -0.43 12.99
N ARG A 10 9.10 0.34 14.01
CA ARG A 10 7.74 0.86 14.17
C ARG A 10 7.37 1.85 13.06
N LEU A 11 8.29 2.73 12.66
CA LEU A 11 8.11 3.63 11.52
C LEU A 11 7.87 2.85 10.22
N PHE A 12 8.69 1.84 9.96
CA PHE A 12 8.57 1.00 8.77
C PHE A 12 7.24 0.24 8.74
N LEU A 13 6.86 -0.43 9.84
CA LEU A 13 5.61 -1.18 9.94
C LEU A 13 4.40 -0.26 9.79
N ASN A 14 4.37 0.88 10.47
CA ASN A 14 3.25 1.81 10.40
C ASN A 14 3.10 2.41 8.99
N GLY A 15 4.21 2.87 8.39
CA GLY A 15 4.18 3.40 7.01
C GLY A 15 3.71 2.36 6.01
N THR A 16 4.23 1.13 6.11
CA THR A 16 3.81 0.02 5.22
C THR A 16 2.35 -0.36 5.42
N ALA A 17 1.88 -0.46 6.67
CA ALA A 17 0.50 -0.81 6.99
C ALA A 17 -0.50 0.24 6.46
N VAL A 18 -0.21 1.53 6.64
CA VAL A 18 -1.03 2.62 6.10
C VAL A 18 -1.02 2.58 4.56
N GLY A 19 0.14 2.38 3.94
CA GLY A 19 0.25 2.25 2.49
C GLY A 19 -0.56 1.09 1.93
N PHE A 20 -0.55 -0.06 2.60
CA PHE A 20 -1.33 -1.24 2.20
C PHE A 20 -2.84 -1.05 2.37
N ALA A 21 -3.27 -0.36 3.44
CA ALA A 21 -4.67 -0.01 3.62
C ALA A 21 -5.18 0.93 2.52
N LEU A 22 -4.37 1.94 2.15
CA LEU A 22 -4.67 2.84 1.04
C LEU A 22 -4.70 2.09 -0.31
N SER A 23 -3.78 1.14 -0.52
CA SER A 23 -3.80 0.28 -1.71
C SER A 23 -5.09 -0.51 -1.83
N ALA A 24 -5.59 -1.10 -0.74
CA ALA A 24 -6.84 -1.85 -0.76
C ALA A 24 -8.03 -0.97 -1.18
N ALA A 25 -8.10 0.25 -0.64
CA ALA A 25 -9.11 1.22 -1.04
C ALA A 25 -8.97 1.62 -2.52
N PHE A 26 -7.74 1.85 -3.00
CA PHE A 26 -7.46 2.22 -4.38
C PHE A 26 -7.85 1.10 -5.37
N VAL A 27 -7.45 -0.14 -5.09
CA VAL A 27 -7.79 -1.31 -5.92
C VAL A 27 -9.29 -1.58 -5.92
N THR A 28 -9.96 -1.40 -4.78
CA THR A 28 -11.43 -1.48 -4.72
C THR A 28 -12.07 -0.43 -5.62
N GLY A 29 -11.53 0.80 -5.63
CA GLY A 29 -11.98 1.86 -6.55
C GLY A 29 -11.76 1.50 -8.02
N ILE A 30 -10.60 0.96 -8.39
CA ILE A 30 -10.32 0.48 -9.75
C ILE A 30 -11.33 -0.59 -10.18
N TRP A 31 -11.62 -1.54 -9.29
CA TRP A 31 -12.53 -2.64 -9.57
C TRP A 31 -13.98 -2.16 -9.74
N LEU A 32 -14.47 -1.28 -8.86
CA LEU A 32 -15.83 -0.74 -8.92
C LEU A 32 -16.07 0.17 -10.12
N LEU A 33 -15.05 0.93 -10.54
CA LEU A 33 -15.14 1.86 -11.66
C LEU A 33 -14.84 1.20 -13.03
N ASP A 34 -14.59 -0.12 -13.05
CA ASP A 34 -14.17 -0.89 -14.22
C ASP A 34 -13.06 -0.18 -15.05
N ILE A 35 -12.06 0.37 -14.36
CA ILE A 35 -10.99 1.11 -15.01
C ILE A 35 -10.26 0.15 -15.97
N ALA A 36 -10.15 0.55 -17.24
CA ALA A 36 -9.57 -0.24 -18.33
C ALA A 36 -10.31 -1.56 -18.68
N GLY A 37 -11.54 -1.79 -18.19
CA GLY A 37 -12.30 -3.01 -18.46
C GLY A 37 -11.79 -4.24 -17.70
N ILE A 38 -11.12 -4.03 -16.56
CA ILE A 38 -10.53 -5.11 -15.76
C ILE A 38 -11.63 -5.94 -15.11
N HIS A 39 -12.71 -5.34 -14.60
CA HIS A 39 -13.80 -6.07 -13.96
C HIS A 39 -14.50 -6.98 -14.97
N THR A 40 -14.82 -6.45 -16.15
CA THR A 40 -15.50 -7.21 -17.22
C THR A 40 -14.64 -8.34 -17.81
N ARG A 41 -13.32 -8.15 -17.90
CA ARG A 41 -12.39 -9.19 -18.41
C ARG A 41 -12.01 -10.22 -17.35
N ALA A 42 -11.75 -9.76 -16.12
CA ALA A 42 -11.39 -10.64 -15.02
C ALA A 42 -12.57 -11.55 -14.61
N ALA A 43 -13.82 -11.09 -14.71
CA ALA A 43 -14.99 -11.89 -14.34
C ALA A 43 -15.17 -13.19 -15.15
N HIS A 44 -14.47 -13.35 -16.29
CA HIS A 44 -14.53 -14.55 -17.14
C HIS A 44 -13.22 -15.35 -17.17
N SER A 45 -12.15 -14.90 -16.51
CA SER A 45 -10.85 -15.57 -16.51
C SER A 45 -10.52 -16.12 -15.12
N ASP A 46 -10.03 -17.37 -15.04
CA ASP A 46 -9.57 -18.00 -13.80
C ASP A 46 -8.47 -17.20 -13.07
N ASP A 47 -7.80 -16.27 -13.75
CA ASP A 47 -6.73 -15.42 -13.23
C ASP A 47 -7.23 -14.15 -12.50
N ALA A 48 -8.54 -13.97 -12.32
CA ALA A 48 -9.11 -12.76 -11.70
C ALA A 48 -8.48 -12.42 -10.34
N PHE A 49 -8.31 -13.46 -9.51
CA PHE A 49 -7.71 -13.32 -8.19
C PHE A 49 -6.22 -12.94 -8.26
N LEU A 50 -5.48 -13.51 -9.21
CA LEU A 50 -4.07 -13.22 -9.43
C LEU A 50 -3.88 -11.75 -9.84
N VAL A 51 -4.70 -11.26 -10.75
CA VAL A 51 -4.67 -9.85 -11.20
C VAL A 51 -4.96 -8.91 -10.04
N LEU A 52 -6.00 -9.17 -9.24
CA LEU A 52 -6.33 -8.36 -8.07
C LEU A 52 -5.22 -8.38 -7.03
N PHE A 53 -4.62 -9.55 -6.77
CA PHE A 53 -3.52 -9.70 -5.84
C PHE A 53 -2.28 -8.92 -6.29
N ILE A 54 -1.87 -9.06 -7.55
CA ILE A 54 -0.73 -8.33 -8.12
C ILE A 54 -1.00 -6.83 -8.03
N LEU A 55 -2.16 -6.38 -8.50
CA LEU A 55 -2.50 -4.96 -8.50
C LEU A 55 -2.45 -4.38 -7.08
N TRP A 56 -3.05 -5.06 -6.11
CA TRP A 56 -3.06 -4.63 -4.71
C TRP A 56 -1.68 -4.69 -4.06
N PHE A 57 -0.92 -5.77 -4.29
CA PHE A 57 0.39 -5.97 -3.69
C PHE A 57 1.39 -4.93 -4.17
N PHE A 58 1.51 -4.73 -5.48
CA PHE A 58 2.44 -3.76 -6.05
C PHE A 58 2.06 -2.32 -5.66
N HIS A 59 0.78 -1.96 -5.70
CA HIS A 59 0.34 -0.64 -5.24
C HIS A 59 0.54 -0.47 -3.73
N GLY A 60 0.41 -1.54 -2.94
CA GLY A 60 0.69 -1.55 -1.51
C GLY A 60 2.14 -1.22 -1.20
N LEU A 61 3.07 -1.80 -1.96
CA LEU A 61 4.50 -1.48 -1.86
C LEU A 61 4.79 -0.02 -2.25
N LEU A 62 4.19 0.47 -3.35
CA LEU A 62 4.39 1.86 -3.79
C LEU A 62 3.85 2.87 -2.77
N PHE A 63 2.63 2.67 -2.27
CA PHE A 63 2.06 3.54 -1.24
C PHE A 63 2.84 3.44 0.08
N GLY A 64 3.24 2.23 0.50
CA GLY A 64 4.06 2.03 1.69
C GLY A 64 5.40 2.76 1.61
N ALA A 65 6.07 2.70 0.45
CA ALA A 65 7.31 3.43 0.20
C ALA A 65 7.11 4.95 0.36
N VAL A 66 6.05 5.51 -0.22
CA VAL A 66 5.73 6.94 -0.09
C VAL A 66 5.44 7.33 1.36
N GLN A 67 4.69 6.52 2.12
CA GLN A 67 4.40 6.80 3.53
C GLN A 67 5.68 6.81 4.39
N ILE A 68 6.60 5.89 4.14
CA ILE A 68 7.89 5.84 4.83
C ILE A 68 8.73 7.07 4.45
N SER A 69 8.85 7.39 3.16
CA SER A 69 9.57 8.58 2.70
C SER A 69 9.01 9.87 3.29
N TYR A 70 7.68 9.99 3.39
CA TYR A 70 7.02 11.14 4.00
C TYR A 70 7.34 11.28 5.48
N GLN A 71 7.27 10.20 6.26
CA GLN A 71 7.64 10.23 7.68
C GLN A 71 9.12 10.59 7.89
N VAL A 72 10.02 10.05 7.05
CA VAL A 72 11.44 10.40 7.09
C VAL A 72 11.65 11.88 6.77
N TRP A 73 10.97 12.42 5.76
CA TRP A 73 11.04 13.85 5.43
C TRP A 73 10.53 14.74 6.57
N GLN A 74 9.45 14.34 7.25
CA GLN A 74 8.92 15.07 8.41
C GLN A 74 9.91 15.10 9.58
N ILE A 75 10.56 13.97 9.88
CA ILE A 75 11.60 13.91 10.92
C ILE A 75 12.74 14.89 10.61
N GLY A 76 13.17 14.97 9.35
CA GLY A 76 14.20 15.93 8.93
C GLY A 76 13.77 17.40 9.04
N ARG A 77 12.46 17.68 8.91
CA ARG A 77 11.88 19.03 9.01
C ARG A 77 11.72 19.52 10.45
N GLU A 78 11.59 18.61 11.41
CA GLU A 78 11.49 18.93 12.85
C GLU A 78 12.85 19.23 13.50
N GLY A 79 13.95 18.88 12.83
CA GLY A 79 15.32 19.14 13.29
C GLY A 79 15.89 20.51 12.91
N GLN A 80 15.11 21.41 12.31
CA GLN A 80 15.44 22.82 12.03
C GLN A 80 14.60 23.76 12.87
#